data_AF-A0A258BNX0-F1
#
_entry.id   AF-A0A258BNX0-F1
#
_cell.length_a   1.000
_cell.length_b   1.000
_cell.length_c   1.000
_cell.angle_alpha   90.00
_cell.angle_beta   90.00
_cell.angle_gamma   90.00
#
_symmetry.space_group_name_H-M   'P 1'
#
loop_
_entity.id
_entity.type
_entity.pdbx_description
1 polymer ?
#
loop_
_entity_poly.entity_id
_entity_poly.type
_entity_poly.pdbx_seq_one_letter_code
_entity_poly.pdbx_strand_id
1 'polypeptide(L)'
;VDEERRAAFEEAGRHFETDCYLTLTWMPPADRTARIEQLFIEDPADVPAAFWSEHLAYFETETSRARDMMADLMPEARFLSDNETLTYLHACISTARQAVRAPSVPMCLDALLVDTSLTGGLSPRLGDETLKVLTINGFPATGEPGLLSDLDQLGFGYRWVTRFLPLDKPDAEKTLNTYIRNWFAKRRSLTSYLREILTNEPATLVNTDADNQAADADEALQALGAGHVAFGYSTTAIVVRHADASIAEDQIRAVERVIRGRGFTCVSESVNAIEAWLGTLPGEAYANVRQPLLNTINLAHMAPLSSLWAGPEHNAHLSGPPLLMARSASSTPFRLVTHQGDVGHMMVVGPTGAGKSVLLSLLALQFRRYPDAQVFIFDKGASARCATLALGGIWYELGLDGDLAFQPLRDVDSDAGLAVAQAWVLGLIEQEGVTVTPEVKQAVWTALQSLGAAPVAQRTLTGLAALIQMPELRQSLEPYTLAGPYGALLDADED
;
A
#
# COMPACT_ATOMS: atom_id res chain seq x y z
N VAL A 1 17.23 2.68 23.18
CA VAL A 1 16.48 2.01 22.08
C VAL A 1 16.03 3.02 21.05
N ASP A 2 15.12 3.96 21.36
CA ASP A 2 14.63 4.93 20.36
C ASP A 2 15.74 5.80 19.77
N GLU A 3 16.69 6.27 20.58
CA GLU A 3 17.80 7.09 20.09
C GLU A 3 18.72 6.32 19.14
N GLU A 4 19.05 5.07 19.48
CA GLU A 4 19.88 4.20 18.63
C GLU A 4 19.15 3.84 17.33
N ARG A 5 17.84 3.59 17.40
CA ARG A 5 17.02 3.34 16.22
C ARG A 5 16.89 4.57 15.32
N ARG A 6 16.75 5.76 15.93
CA ARG A 6 16.75 7.03 15.19
C ARG A 6 18.08 7.21 14.48
N ALA A 7 19.20 7.04 15.18
CA ALA A 7 20.53 7.14 14.59
C ALA A 7 20.71 6.17 13.41
N ALA A 8 20.32 4.90 13.56
CA ALA A 8 20.39 3.92 12.47
C ALA A 8 19.47 4.26 11.28
N PHE A 9 18.31 4.85 11.56
CA PHE A 9 17.36 5.29 10.52
C PHE A 9 17.90 6.51 9.76
N GLU A 10 18.52 7.46 10.46
CA GLU A 10 19.13 8.66 9.87
C GLU A 10 20.43 8.34 9.11
N GLU A 11 21.26 7.43 9.63
CA GLU A 11 22.51 6.98 8.99
C GLU A 11 22.24 6.26 7.66
N ALA A 12 21.14 5.51 7.55
CA ALA A 12 20.75 4.82 6.32
C ALA A 12 20.49 5.78 5.14
N GLY A 13 20.36 7.09 5.38
CA GLY A 13 20.26 8.12 4.36
C GLY A 13 18.83 8.59 4.11
N ARG A 14 18.50 8.86 2.83
CA ARG A 14 17.22 9.46 2.43
C ARG A 14 16.14 8.38 2.27
N HIS A 15 14.99 8.61 2.90
CA HIS A 15 13.79 7.79 2.78
C HIS A 15 12.77 8.50 1.92
N PHE A 16 11.95 7.75 1.18
CA PHE A 16 11.01 8.31 0.21
C PHE A 16 9.63 7.67 0.36
N GLU A 17 8.61 8.51 0.30
CA GLU A 17 7.20 8.11 0.20
C GLU A 17 6.67 8.58 -1.15
N THR A 18 5.73 7.82 -1.69
CA THR A 18 5.14 8.06 -3.01
C THR A 18 3.73 8.58 -2.83
N ASP A 19 3.51 9.82 -3.27
CA ASP A 19 2.19 10.40 -3.41
C ASP A 19 1.63 10.12 -4.81
N CYS A 20 0.40 9.60 -4.89
CA CYS A 20 -0.27 9.29 -6.15
C CYS A 20 -1.38 10.31 -6.43
N TYR A 21 -1.38 10.87 -7.64
CA TYR A 21 -2.39 11.83 -8.09
C TYR A 21 -3.02 11.35 -9.39
N LEU A 22 -4.35 11.40 -9.47
CA LEU A 22 -5.09 11.24 -10.71
C LEU A 22 -5.62 12.60 -11.15
N THR A 23 -5.25 13.01 -12.37
CA THR A 23 -5.76 14.25 -12.96
C THR A 23 -6.68 13.91 -14.12
N LEU A 24 -7.94 14.36 -14.02
CA LEU A 24 -8.88 14.37 -15.13
C LEU A 24 -8.84 15.76 -15.75
N THR A 25 -8.72 15.82 -17.07
CA THR A 25 -8.67 17.08 -17.81
C THR A 25 -9.66 17.00 -18.94
N TRP A 26 -10.46 18.06 -19.08
CA TRP A 26 -11.41 18.19 -20.14
C TRP A 26 -11.27 19.55 -20.79
N MET A 27 -11.13 19.55 -22.11
CA MET A 27 -11.22 20.77 -22.90
C MET A 27 -12.68 20.89 -23.35
N PRO A 28 -13.43 21.90 -22.89
CA PRO A 28 -14.75 22.14 -23.40
C PRO A 28 -14.67 22.39 -24.91
N PRO A 29 -15.68 21.97 -25.69
CA PRO A 29 -15.70 22.22 -27.12
C PRO A 29 -15.50 23.73 -27.36
N ALA A 30 -14.69 24.07 -28.36
CA ALA A 30 -14.59 25.45 -28.80
C ALA A 30 -16.01 25.96 -29.07
N ASP A 31 -16.37 27.10 -28.47
CA ASP A 31 -17.72 27.64 -28.54
C ASP A 31 -18.08 28.01 -30.00
N ARG A 32 -18.61 27.03 -30.73
CA ARG A 32 -19.04 27.19 -32.13
C ARG A 32 -20.35 27.96 -32.19
N THR A 33 -21.12 27.97 -31.11
CA THR A 33 -22.32 28.77 -30.91
C THR A 33 -21.97 30.26 -30.85
N ALA A 34 -20.96 30.65 -30.05
CA ALA A 34 -20.44 32.02 -30.06
C ALA A 34 -19.92 32.45 -31.43
N ARG A 35 -19.40 31.56 -32.29
CA ARG A 35 -18.99 31.94 -33.65
C ARG A 35 -20.14 32.28 -34.60
N ILE A 36 -21.32 31.69 -34.40
CA ILE A 36 -22.53 31.98 -35.17
C ILE A 36 -23.28 33.16 -34.56
N GLU A 37 -23.23 33.33 -33.23
CA GLU A 37 -23.80 34.47 -32.51
C GLU A 37 -22.92 35.74 -32.62
N GLN A 38 -21.59 35.63 -32.73
CA GLN A 38 -20.65 36.75 -33.04
C GLN A 38 -20.82 37.31 -34.47
N LEU A 39 -21.51 36.61 -35.36
CA LEU A 39 -21.96 37.18 -36.64
C LEU A 39 -23.16 38.12 -36.45
N PHE A 40 -23.80 38.11 -35.28
CA PHE A 40 -24.96 38.93 -34.91
C PHE A 40 -24.80 39.76 -33.62
N ILE A 41 -23.73 39.57 -32.85
CA ILE A 41 -23.44 40.25 -31.58
C ILE A 41 -22.02 40.84 -31.65
N GLU A 42 -21.90 42.16 -31.45
CA GLU A 42 -20.68 42.94 -31.69
C GLU A 42 -19.60 42.85 -30.59
N ASP A 43 -19.76 42.07 -29.53
CA ASP A 43 -18.80 42.05 -28.41
C ASP A 43 -18.38 40.63 -27.95
N PRO A 44 -17.08 40.26 -28.01
CA PRO A 44 -16.56 39.00 -27.49
C PRO A 44 -16.69 38.82 -25.96
N ALA A 45 -17.07 39.86 -25.23
CA ALA A 45 -17.27 39.85 -23.79
C ALA A 45 -18.58 39.16 -23.33
N ASP A 46 -19.49 38.85 -24.26
CA ASP A 46 -20.82 38.31 -23.98
C ASP A 46 -20.91 36.76 -24.05
N VAL A 47 -19.82 36.02 -23.80
CA VAL A 47 -19.95 34.59 -23.51
C VAL A 47 -20.72 34.46 -22.19
N PRO A 48 -21.93 33.86 -22.16
CA PRO A 48 -22.73 33.86 -20.94
C PRO A 48 -21.96 33.17 -19.82
N ALA A 49 -21.82 33.80 -18.66
CA ALA A 49 -21.24 33.14 -17.47
C ALA A 49 -21.91 31.78 -17.17
N ALA A 50 -23.18 31.63 -17.58
CA ALA A 50 -23.93 30.37 -17.58
C ALA A 50 -23.22 29.23 -18.34
N PHE A 51 -22.64 29.48 -19.52
CA PHE A 51 -21.96 28.46 -20.34
C PHE A 51 -20.81 27.76 -19.60
N TRP A 52 -19.91 28.55 -19.01
CA TRP A 52 -18.78 28.01 -18.26
C TRP A 52 -19.23 27.32 -16.96
N SER A 53 -20.24 27.87 -16.29
CA SER A 53 -20.80 27.24 -15.08
C SER A 53 -21.50 25.91 -15.36
N GLU A 54 -22.22 25.78 -16.49
CA GLU A 54 -22.88 24.54 -16.89
C GLU A 54 -21.86 23.47 -17.27
N HIS A 55 -20.83 23.85 -18.03
CA HIS A 55 -19.74 22.95 -18.41
C HIS A 55 -18.90 22.52 -17.20
N LEU A 56 -18.66 23.42 -16.25
CA LEU A 56 -18.02 23.05 -14.97
C LEU A 56 -18.88 22.07 -14.18
N ALA A 57 -20.18 22.34 -14.03
CA ALA A 57 -21.08 21.44 -13.30
C ALA A 57 -21.18 20.05 -13.95
N TYR A 58 -21.17 20.00 -15.28
CA TYR A 58 -21.09 18.74 -16.03
C TYR A 58 -19.78 18.00 -15.72
N PHE A 59 -18.64 18.69 -15.78
CA PHE A 59 -17.34 18.12 -15.49
C PHE A 59 -17.25 17.60 -14.04
N GLU A 60 -17.75 18.35 -13.06
CA GLU A 60 -17.81 17.92 -11.65
C GLU A 60 -18.68 16.68 -11.47
N THR A 61 -19.81 16.61 -12.19
CA THR A 61 -20.71 15.45 -12.15
C THR A 61 -20.03 14.20 -12.71
N GLU A 62 -19.42 14.30 -13.89
CA GLU A 62 -18.76 13.16 -14.54
C GLU A 62 -17.49 12.71 -13.80
N THR A 63 -16.72 13.65 -13.25
CA THR A 63 -15.53 13.31 -12.44
C THR A 63 -15.92 12.66 -11.11
N SER A 64 -17.01 13.10 -10.47
CA SER A 64 -17.55 12.43 -9.28
C SER A 64 -17.98 11.01 -9.59
N ARG A 65 -18.67 10.80 -10.72
CA ARG A 65 -19.06 9.47 -11.20
C ARG A 65 -17.84 8.58 -11.47
N ALA A 66 -16.81 9.12 -12.12
CA ALA A 66 -15.58 8.39 -12.38
C ALA A 66 -14.89 7.95 -11.08
N ARG A 67 -14.78 8.85 -10.08
CA ARG A 67 -14.27 8.50 -8.75
C ARG A 67 -15.08 7.36 -8.12
N ASP A 68 -16.41 7.45 -8.15
CA ASP A 68 -17.28 6.44 -7.53
C ASP A 68 -17.10 5.06 -8.17
N MET A 69 -16.87 5.00 -9.49
CA MET A 69 -16.55 3.77 -10.20
C MET A 69 -15.20 3.15 -9.80
N MET A 70 -14.28 3.96 -9.27
CA MET A 70 -12.93 3.53 -8.85
C MET A 70 -12.81 3.32 -7.34
N ALA A 71 -13.87 3.57 -6.55
CA ALA A 71 -13.82 3.58 -5.09
C ALA A 71 -13.36 2.24 -4.49
N ASP A 72 -13.75 1.11 -5.09
CA ASP A 72 -13.33 -0.22 -4.63
C ASP A 72 -11.82 -0.47 -4.86
N LEU A 73 -11.26 0.10 -5.93
CA LEU A 73 -9.84 -0.05 -6.27
C LEU A 73 -8.97 0.98 -5.52
N MET A 74 -9.51 2.18 -5.29
CA MET A 74 -8.79 3.31 -4.72
C MET A 74 -9.59 3.90 -3.54
N PRO A 75 -9.71 3.16 -2.42
CA PRO A 75 -10.57 3.56 -1.30
C PRO A 75 -10.09 4.82 -0.58
N GLU A 76 -8.80 5.15 -0.70
CA GLU A 76 -8.20 6.38 -0.12
C GLU A 76 -8.28 7.59 -1.07
N ALA A 77 -8.76 7.42 -2.30
CA ALA A 77 -8.83 8.51 -3.28
C ALA A 77 -9.91 9.53 -2.88
N ARG A 78 -9.51 10.79 -2.81
CA ARG A 78 -10.40 11.93 -2.54
C ARG A 78 -10.08 13.09 -3.48
N PHE A 79 -11.05 13.98 -3.66
CA PHE A 79 -10.76 15.27 -4.27
C PHE A 79 -9.87 16.11 -3.35
N LEU A 80 -8.94 16.83 -3.97
CA LEU A 80 -8.15 17.85 -3.31
C LEU A 80 -8.99 19.12 -3.16
N SER A 81 -8.78 19.84 -2.06
CA SER A 81 -9.26 21.22 -1.91
C SER A 81 -8.52 22.16 -2.87
N ASP A 82 -9.00 23.39 -3.04
CA ASP A 82 -8.34 24.39 -3.89
C ASP A 82 -6.88 24.64 -3.47
N ASN A 83 -6.62 24.74 -2.16
CA ASN A 83 -5.26 24.92 -1.62
C ASN A 83 -4.36 23.73 -1.98
N GLU A 84 -4.86 22.51 -1.80
CA GLU A 84 -4.12 21.29 -2.10
C GLU A 84 -3.88 21.14 -3.60
N THR A 85 -4.87 21.49 -4.43
CA THR A 85 -4.76 21.50 -5.89
C THR A 85 -3.70 22.48 -6.35
N LEU A 86 -3.73 23.73 -5.87
CA LEU A 86 -2.70 24.73 -6.20
C LEU A 86 -1.32 24.32 -5.71
N THR A 87 -1.23 23.70 -4.51
CA THR A 87 0.02 23.17 -3.97
C THR A 87 0.58 22.05 -4.85
N TYR A 88 -0.26 21.13 -5.32
CA TYR A 88 0.14 20.07 -6.24
C TYR A 88 0.62 20.63 -7.59
N LEU A 89 -0.13 21.56 -8.17
CA LEU A 89 0.24 22.20 -9.45
C LEU A 89 1.56 22.99 -9.32
N HIS A 90 1.76 23.73 -8.23
CA HIS A 90 3.01 24.42 -7.92
C HIS A 90 4.18 23.44 -7.81
N ALA A 91 4.02 22.35 -7.05
CA ALA A 91 5.02 21.30 -6.92
C ALA A 91 5.38 20.62 -8.27
N CYS A 92 4.49 20.68 -9.27
CA CYS A 92 4.77 20.17 -10.60
C CYS A 92 5.73 21.05 -11.41
N ILE A 93 5.80 22.35 -11.13
CA ILE A 93 6.55 23.35 -11.89
C ILE A 93 7.61 24.10 -11.07
N SER A 94 7.76 23.77 -9.79
CA SER A 94 8.71 24.43 -8.89
C SER A 94 9.68 23.45 -8.24
N THR A 95 10.86 23.95 -7.87
CA THR A 95 11.78 23.22 -6.99
C THR A 95 11.43 23.42 -5.51
N ALA A 96 10.69 24.46 -5.16
CA ALA A 96 10.24 24.71 -3.80
C ALA A 96 9.02 23.84 -3.46
N ARG A 97 9.05 23.18 -2.29
CA ARG A 97 7.88 22.49 -1.73
C ARG A 97 7.21 23.39 -0.71
N GLN A 98 6.07 23.95 -1.07
CA GLN A 98 5.31 24.85 -0.19
C GLN A 98 3.81 24.69 -0.40
N ALA A 99 3.04 25.01 0.63
CA ALA A 99 1.59 25.14 0.51
C ALA A 99 1.22 26.45 -0.20
N VAL A 100 0.33 26.35 -1.19
CA VAL A 100 -0.22 27.50 -1.91
C VAL A 100 -1.67 27.70 -1.48
N ARG A 101 -1.98 28.91 -1.01
CA ARG A 101 -3.34 29.26 -0.57
C ARG A 101 -4.14 29.82 -1.75
N ALA A 102 -5.35 29.31 -1.93
CA ALA A 102 -6.30 29.84 -2.88
C ALA A 102 -6.70 31.28 -2.51
N PRO A 103 -6.64 32.23 -3.45
CA PRO A 103 -7.06 33.61 -3.22
C PRO A 103 -8.58 33.69 -3.07
N SER A 104 -9.08 34.71 -2.37
CA SER A 104 -10.52 34.96 -2.25
C SER A 104 -11.15 35.54 -3.51
N VAL A 105 -10.33 35.97 -4.47
CA VAL A 105 -10.75 36.53 -5.77
C VAL A 105 -10.16 35.65 -6.87
N PRO A 106 -10.92 35.30 -7.92
CA PRO A 106 -10.40 34.52 -9.04
C PRO A 106 -9.17 35.17 -9.66
N MET A 107 -8.12 34.38 -9.89
CA MET A 107 -6.87 34.82 -10.51
C MET A 107 -6.37 33.76 -11.48
N CYS A 108 -5.61 34.19 -12.49
CA CYS A 108 -4.95 33.28 -13.40
C CYS A 108 -3.86 32.48 -12.67
N LEU A 109 -3.70 31.21 -13.04
CA LEU A 109 -2.78 30.29 -12.36
C LEU A 109 -1.31 30.72 -12.49
N ASP A 110 -0.93 31.36 -13.60
CA ASP A 110 0.42 31.89 -13.82
C ASP A 110 0.81 32.95 -12.79
N ALA A 111 -0.14 33.76 -12.32
CA ALA A 111 0.09 34.76 -11.28
C ALA A 111 0.27 34.16 -9.87
N LEU A 112 -0.15 32.90 -9.66
CA LEU A 112 -0.14 32.24 -8.35
C LEU A 112 0.95 31.19 -8.22
N LEU A 113 1.18 30.40 -9.27
CA LEU A 113 1.99 29.18 -9.21
C LEU A 113 3.45 29.40 -9.59
N VAL A 114 3.78 30.46 -10.32
CA VAL A 114 5.11 30.60 -10.94
C VAL A 114 6.08 31.28 -9.99
N ASP A 115 7.11 30.55 -9.56
CA ASP A 115 8.23 31.09 -8.77
C ASP A 115 9.62 30.65 -9.28
N THR A 116 9.66 29.72 -10.23
CA THR A 116 10.89 29.05 -10.66
C THR A 116 11.10 29.23 -12.16
N SER A 117 12.29 29.66 -12.56
CA SER A 117 12.64 29.82 -13.98
C SER A 117 12.86 28.47 -14.67
N LEU A 118 12.34 28.31 -15.89
CA LEU A 118 12.65 27.18 -16.77
C LEU A 118 13.68 27.61 -17.82
N THR A 119 14.82 26.93 -17.87
CA THR A 119 15.82 27.09 -18.93
C THR A 119 15.74 25.93 -19.90
N GLY A 120 15.51 26.21 -21.19
CA GLY A 120 15.43 25.21 -22.25
C GLY A 120 16.80 24.77 -22.80
N GLY A 121 16.77 24.14 -23.99
CA GLY A 121 17.96 23.64 -24.69
C GLY A 121 18.21 22.14 -24.46
N LEU A 122 19.39 21.66 -24.86
CA LEU A 122 19.76 20.23 -24.79
C LEU A 122 19.97 19.70 -23.36
N SER A 123 20.06 20.60 -22.39
CA SER A 123 20.22 20.27 -20.97
C SER A 123 19.32 21.20 -20.17
N PRO A 124 18.00 20.94 -20.19
CA PRO A 124 17.04 21.82 -19.56
C PRO A 124 17.24 21.85 -18.05
N ARG A 125 16.87 22.99 -17.45
CA ARG A 125 16.95 23.20 -16.01
C ARG A 125 15.67 23.83 -15.48
N LEU A 126 15.23 23.38 -14.31
CA LEU A 126 14.17 24.00 -13.54
C LEU A 126 14.80 24.64 -12.31
N GLY A 127 14.85 25.97 -12.28
CA GLY A 127 15.70 26.71 -11.34
C GLY A 127 17.16 26.30 -11.51
N ASP A 128 17.78 25.91 -10.39
CA ASP A 128 19.16 25.42 -10.36
C ASP A 128 19.28 23.89 -10.56
N GLU A 129 18.17 23.18 -10.74
CA GLU A 129 18.16 21.73 -10.90
C GLU A 129 18.19 21.31 -12.37
N THR A 130 19.06 20.36 -12.69
CA THR A 130 19.10 19.71 -14.01
C THR A 130 17.88 18.81 -14.18
N LEU A 131 17.16 19.01 -15.28
CA LEU A 131 15.95 18.26 -15.63
C LEU A 131 16.29 17.13 -16.60
N LYS A 132 15.90 15.90 -16.26
CA LYS A 132 16.03 14.72 -17.11
C LYS A 132 14.67 14.07 -17.29
N VAL A 133 14.32 13.72 -18.53
CA VAL A 133 13.06 13.07 -18.87
C VAL A 133 13.34 11.80 -19.64
N LEU A 134 12.74 10.69 -19.21
CA LEU A 134 12.78 9.41 -19.91
C LEU A 134 11.36 9.06 -20.36
N THR A 135 11.15 8.89 -21.65
CA THR A 135 9.84 8.51 -22.21
C THR A 135 9.86 7.04 -22.62
N ILE A 136 8.84 6.27 -22.21
CA ILE A 136 8.64 4.90 -22.68
C ILE A 136 7.97 4.94 -24.05
N ASN A 137 8.50 4.20 -25.02
CA ASN A 137 8.01 4.22 -26.41
C ASN A 137 7.83 2.84 -27.04
N GLY A 138 8.31 1.77 -26.40
CA GLY A 138 8.00 0.41 -26.83
C GLY A 138 7.71 -0.49 -25.63
N PHE A 139 6.87 -1.48 -25.88
CA PHE A 139 6.17 -2.25 -24.86
C PHE A 139 6.52 -3.73 -24.98
N PRO A 140 6.55 -4.48 -23.86
CA PRO A 140 6.74 -5.93 -23.89
C PRO A 140 5.53 -6.62 -24.54
N ALA A 141 5.71 -7.87 -24.98
CA ALA A 141 4.68 -8.65 -25.64
C ALA A 141 3.53 -9.06 -24.70
N THR A 142 3.82 -9.20 -23.41
CA THR A 142 2.85 -9.52 -22.37
C THR A 142 2.91 -8.48 -21.27
N GLY A 143 1.78 -8.26 -20.61
CA GLY A 143 1.69 -7.35 -19.46
C GLY A 143 0.96 -7.99 -18.30
N GLU A 144 1.34 -7.59 -17.10
CA GLU A 144 0.70 -7.96 -15.83
C GLU A 144 0.57 -6.71 -14.95
N PRO A 145 -0.38 -6.68 -14.00
CA PRO A 145 -0.50 -5.57 -13.05
C PRO A 145 0.81 -5.31 -12.29
N GLY A 146 1.20 -4.03 -12.15
CA GLY A 146 2.39 -3.64 -11.38
C GLY A 146 3.72 -3.90 -12.10
N LEU A 147 3.70 -3.93 -13.44
CA LEU A 147 4.86 -4.26 -14.27
C LEU A 147 6.07 -3.34 -14.05
N LEU A 148 5.84 -2.13 -13.53
CA LEU A 148 6.85 -1.11 -13.23
C LEU A 148 7.06 -0.88 -11.71
N SER A 149 6.60 -1.79 -10.86
CA SER A 149 6.73 -1.69 -9.38
C SER A 149 8.17 -1.66 -8.88
N ASP A 150 9.14 -2.16 -9.65
CA ASP A 150 10.56 -2.07 -9.29
C ASP A 150 11.08 -0.61 -9.24
N LEU A 151 10.37 0.34 -9.85
CA LEU A 151 10.69 1.76 -9.71
C LEU A 151 10.62 2.21 -8.25
N ASP A 152 9.71 1.63 -7.44
CA ASP A 152 9.57 1.95 -6.00
C ASP A 152 10.79 1.55 -5.16
N GLN A 153 11.68 0.74 -5.72
CA GLN A 153 12.93 0.33 -5.05
C GLN A 153 14.06 1.34 -5.28
N LEU A 154 13.86 2.34 -6.15
CA LEU A 154 14.86 3.37 -6.40
C LEU A 154 14.99 4.30 -5.19
N GLY A 155 16.19 4.36 -4.62
CA GLY A 155 16.50 5.19 -3.44
C GLY A 155 16.62 6.69 -3.72
N PHE A 156 15.81 7.25 -4.61
CA PHE A 156 15.79 8.68 -4.95
C PHE A 156 14.43 9.12 -5.47
N GLY A 157 14.13 10.42 -5.32
CA GLY A 157 12.87 10.99 -5.80
C GLY A 157 12.83 11.15 -7.33
N TYR A 158 11.70 10.77 -7.93
CA TYR A 158 11.36 11.00 -9.33
C TYR A 158 9.85 11.29 -9.44
N ARG A 159 9.41 11.83 -10.57
CA ARG A 159 7.98 11.94 -10.91
C ARG A 159 7.69 11.04 -12.09
N TRP A 160 6.84 10.05 -11.88
CA TRP A 160 6.35 9.16 -12.93
C TRP A 160 4.93 9.57 -13.32
N VAL A 161 4.74 9.84 -14.61
CA VAL A 161 3.44 10.21 -15.18
C VAL A 161 3.06 9.24 -16.29
N THR A 162 1.86 8.69 -16.20
CA THR A 162 1.19 7.94 -17.28
C THR A 162 -0.04 8.73 -17.71
N ARG A 163 0.03 9.36 -18.88
CA ARG A 163 -1.06 10.12 -19.48
C ARG A 163 -1.79 9.24 -20.49
N PHE A 164 -3.11 9.25 -20.48
CA PHE A 164 -3.94 8.55 -21.45
C PHE A 164 -4.95 9.52 -22.07
N LEU A 165 -4.96 9.59 -23.41
CA LEU A 165 -5.93 10.35 -24.19
C LEU A 165 -6.89 9.36 -24.86
N PRO A 166 -8.06 9.09 -24.25
CA PRO A 166 -9.02 8.14 -24.79
C PRO A 166 -9.54 8.62 -26.15
N LEU A 167 -9.78 7.67 -27.06
CA LEU A 167 -10.44 7.92 -28.32
C LEU A 167 -11.89 7.44 -28.25
N ASP A 168 -12.78 8.17 -28.91
CA ASP A 168 -14.11 7.67 -29.18
C ASP A 168 -14.03 6.41 -30.05
N LYS A 169 -14.98 5.50 -29.89
CA LYS A 169 -14.98 4.19 -30.56
C LYS A 169 -14.77 4.28 -32.10
N PRO A 170 -15.43 5.18 -32.84
CA PRO A 170 -15.19 5.29 -34.29
C PRO A 170 -13.77 5.75 -34.64
N ASP A 171 -13.20 6.65 -33.84
CA ASP A 171 -11.84 7.17 -34.05
C ASP A 171 -10.80 6.12 -33.69
N ALA A 172 -11.04 5.35 -32.62
CA ALA A 172 -10.24 4.19 -32.25
C ALA A 172 -10.23 3.14 -33.37
N GLU A 173 -11.39 2.75 -33.91
CA GLU A 173 -11.50 1.79 -35.01
C GLU A 173 -10.74 2.28 -36.26
N LYS A 174 -10.93 3.54 -36.65
CA LYS A 174 -10.24 4.14 -37.80
C LYS A 174 -8.72 4.18 -37.60
N THR A 175 -8.27 4.55 -36.41
CA THR A 175 -6.85 4.64 -36.07
C THR A 175 -6.22 3.25 -36.06
N LEU A 176 -6.85 2.28 -35.42
CA LEU A 176 -6.38 0.90 -35.36
C LEU A 176 -6.26 0.28 -36.75
N ASN A 177 -7.28 0.44 -37.60
CA ASN A 177 -7.24 0.00 -39.00
C ASN A 177 -6.09 0.63 -39.80
N THR A 178 -5.77 1.90 -39.52
CA THR A 178 -4.64 2.59 -40.16
C THR A 178 -3.30 2.02 -39.69
N TYR A 179 -3.16 1.75 -38.38
CA TYR A 179 -1.99 1.10 -37.81
C TYR A 179 -1.76 -0.30 -38.39
N ILE A 180 -2.80 -1.13 -38.39
CA ILE A 180 -2.80 -2.49 -38.96
C ILE A 180 -2.35 -2.44 -40.42
N ARG A 181 -2.94 -1.55 -41.24
CA ARG A 181 -2.60 -1.41 -42.66
C ARG A 181 -1.15 -1.00 -42.87
N ASN A 182 -0.68 0.03 -42.16
CA ASN A 182 0.69 0.53 -42.28
C ASN A 182 1.72 -0.52 -41.84
N TRP A 183 1.39 -1.30 -40.82
CA TRP A 183 2.25 -2.35 -40.32
C TRP A 183 2.36 -3.52 -41.30
N PHE A 184 1.23 -3.98 -41.88
CA PHE A 184 1.25 -5.01 -42.92
C PHE A 184 1.97 -4.53 -44.19
N ALA A 185 1.85 -3.24 -44.54
CA ALA A 185 2.55 -2.64 -45.67
C ALA A 185 4.08 -2.57 -45.46
N LYS A 186 4.55 -2.33 -44.23
CA LYS A 186 6.00 -2.31 -43.91
C LYS A 186 6.61 -3.72 -43.84
N ARG A 187 5.84 -4.75 -43.49
CA ARG A 187 6.32 -6.12 -43.32
C ARG A 187 6.26 -6.94 -44.61
N ARG A 188 5.41 -6.56 -45.57
CA ARG A 188 5.46 -7.07 -46.95
C ARG A 188 6.51 -6.30 -47.75
N SER A 189 7.73 -6.80 -47.73
CA SER A 189 8.80 -6.32 -48.62
C SER A 189 8.35 -6.39 -50.08
N LEU A 190 8.39 -5.23 -50.73
CA LEU A 190 8.07 -4.92 -52.13
C LEU A 190 8.86 -5.73 -53.19
N THR A 191 9.55 -6.82 -52.83
CA THR A 191 10.35 -7.64 -53.75
C THR A 191 9.96 -9.13 -53.79
N SER A 192 9.38 -9.71 -52.73
CA SER A 192 9.02 -11.15 -52.75
C SER A 192 7.79 -11.42 -53.62
N TYR A 193 6.78 -10.55 -53.55
CA TYR A 193 5.58 -10.63 -54.38
C TYR A 193 5.82 -10.32 -55.87
N LEU A 194 6.76 -9.40 -56.18
CA LEU A 194 7.12 -9.12 -57.58
C LEU A 194 7.87 -10.28 -58.23
N ARG A 195 8.65 -11.06 -57.45
CA ARG A 195 9.29 -12.28 -57.94
C ARG A 195 8.27 -13.41 -58.14
N GLU A 196 7.29 -13.53 -57.25
CA GLU A 196 6.20 -14.52 -57.29
C GLU A 196 5.38 -14.47 -58.60
N ILE A 197 5.02 -13.26 -59.05
CA ILE A 197 4.28 -13.06 -60.31
C ILE A 197 5.16 -13.38 -61.53
N LEU A 198 6.49 -13.23 -61.39
CA LEU A 198 7.46 -13.53 -62.45
C LEU A 198 7.87 -15.02 -62.50
N THR A 199 7.78 -15.76 -61.39
CA THR A 199 8.27 -17.15 -61.31
C THR A 199 7.18 -18.22 -61.16
N ASN A 200 5.91 -17.84 -60.94
CA ASN A 200 4.75 -18.74 -61.01
C ASN A 200 4.88 -20.04 -60.17
N GLU A 201 5.59 -19.97 -59.04
CA GLU A 201 5.68 -21.03 -58.05
C GLU A 201 4.96 -20.57 -56.77
N PRO A 202 3.93 -21.30 -56.29
CA PRO A 202 3.28 -20.98 -55.03
C PRO A 202 4.21 -21.33 -53.88
N ALA A 203 4.66 -20.34 -53.12
CA ALA A 203 5.38 -20.61 -51.88
C ALA A 203 4.40 -21.19 -50.84
N THR A 204 4.54 -22.48 -50.57
CA THR A 204 3.99 -23.18 -49.40
C THR A 204 4.74 -22.78 -48.13
N LEU A 205 4.77 -21.49 -47.81
CA LEU A 205 5.21 -20.97 -46.53
C LEU A 205 4.07 -20.15 -45.96
N VAL A 206 3.12 -20.87 -45.35
CA VAL A 206 2.17 -20.31 -44.39
C VAL A 206 3.02 -19.65 -43.30
N ASN A 207 3.07 -18.32 -43.34
CA ASN A 207 3.86 -17.55 -42.40
C ASN A 207 3.05 -17.49 -41.10
N THR A 208 3.24 -18.49 -40.24
CA THR A 208 2.51 -18.66 -38.97
C THR A 208 2.54 -17.39 -38.12
N ASP A 209 3.61 -16.59 -38.20
CA ASP A 209 3.67 -15.29 -37.53
C ASP A 209 2.67 -14.29 -38.10
N ALA A 210 2.52 -14.24 -39.43
CA ALA A 210 1.57 -13.36 -40.09
C ALA A 210 0.11 -13.74 -39.78
N ASP A 211 -0.18 -15.04 -39.65
CA ASP A 211 -1.50 -15.54 -39.25
C ASP A 211 -1.80 -15.22 -37.78
N ASN A 212 -0.84 -15.44 -36.87
CA ASN A 212 -0.99 -15.06 -35.46
C ASN A 212 -1.20 -13.55 -35.30
N GLN A 213 -0.49 -12.74 -36.08
CA GLN A 213 -0.61 -11.28 -36.02
C GLN A 213 -1.91 -10.75 -36.64
N ALA A 214 -2.45 -11.45 -37.65
CA ALA A 214 -3.79 -11.16 -38.15
C ALA A 214 -4.84 -11.48 -37.08
N ALA A 215 -4.67 -12.61 -36.36
CA ALA A 215 -5.53 -12.95 -35.24
C ALA A 215 -5.47 -11.90 -34.11
N ASP A 216 -4.27 -11.42 -33.74
CA ASP A 216 -4.12 -10.36 -32.72
C ASP A 216 -4.82 -9.05 -33.14
N ALA A 217 -4.71 -8.68 -34.42
CA ALA A 217 -5.36 -7.49 -34.96
C ALA A 217 -6.90 -7.62 -34.97
N ASP A 218 -7.40 -8.79 -35.34
CA ASP A 218 -8.84 -9.10 -35.30
C ASP A 218 -9.36 -9.14 -33.85
N GLU A 219 -8.60 -9.71 -32.92
CA GLU A 219 -8.94 -9.73 -31.49
C GLU A 219 -9.03 -8.31 -30.93
N ALA A 220 -8.08 -7.44 -31.27
CA ALA A 220 -8.09 -6.04 -30.85
C ALA A 220 -9.34 -5.29 -31.37
N LEU A 221 -9.72 -5.52 -32.64
CA LEU A 221 -10.94 -4.95 -33.23
C LEU A 221 -12.21 -5.52 -32.59
N GLN A 222 -12.23 -6.82 -32.29
CA GLN A 222 -13.36 -7.46 -31.61
C GLN A 222 -13.52 -6.97 -30.17
N ALA A 223 -12.43 -6.85 -29.41
CA ALA A 223 -12.45 -6.33 -28.04
C ALA A 223 -12.95 -4.88 -27.98
N LEU A 224 -12.54 -4.04 -28.93
CA LEU A 224 -13.08 -2.69 -29.11
C LEU A 224 -14.56 -2.71 -29.53
N GLY A 225 -14.91 -3.57 -30.49
CA GLY A 225 -16.27 -3.76 -31.00
C GLY A 225 -17.26 -4.20 -29.92
N ALA A 226 -16.84 -5.10 -29.04
CA ALA A 226 -17.60 -5.58 -27.87
C ALA A 226 -17.62 -4.59 -26.70
N GLY A 227 -16.76 -3.56 -26.71
CA GLY A 227 -16.64 -2.61 -25.61
C GLY A 227 -15.92 -3.17 -24.38
N HIS A 228 -15.14 -4.24 -24.53
CA HIS A 228 -14.32 -4.79 -23.44
C HIS A 228 -13.13 -3.88 -23.13
N VAL A 229 -12.64 -3.13 -24.11
CA VAL A 229 -11.53 -2.18 -23.96
C VAL A 229 -11.83 -0.89 -24.71
N ALA A 230 -11.23 0.21 -24.24
CA ALA A 230 -11.10 1.43 -25.02
C ALA A 230 -9.65 1.57 -25.49
N PHE A 231 -9.44 2.26 -26.61
CA PHE A 231 -8.11 2.61 -27.11
C PHE A 231 -7.85 4.11 -26.93
N GLY A 232 -6.59 4.46 -26.77
CA GLY A 232 -6.16 5.84 -26.61
C GLY A 232 -4.66 6.00 -26.80
N TYR A 233 -4.23 7.25 -26.92
CA TYR A 233 -2.81 7.56 -26.94
C TYR A 233 -2.27 7.59 -25.53
N SER A 234 -1.32 6.70 -25.24
CA SER A 234 -0.69 6.59 -23.92
C SER A 234 0.71 7.20 -23.95
N THR A 235 1.04 8.05 -22.99
CA THR A 235 2.38 8.63 -22.88
C THR A 235 2.87 8.39 -21.46
N THR A 236 3.93 7.60 -21.31
CA THR A 236 4.55 7.34 -20.01
C THR A 236 5.92 8.00 -19.96
N ALA A 237 6.11 8.89 -19.00
CA ALA A 237 7.35 9.64 -18.81
C ALA A 237 7.78 9.64 -17.35
N ILE A 238 9.08 9.54 -17.12
CA ILE A 238 9.72 9.65 -15.82
C ILE A 238 10.60 10.88 -15.82
N VAL A 239 10.39 11.76 -14.85
CA VAL A 239 11.13 12.99 -14.65
C VAL A 239 12.02 12.87 -13.43
N VAL A 240 13.31 13.12 -13.63
CA VAL A 240 14.31 13.21 -12.56
C VAL A 240 14.85 14.64 -12.54
N ARG A 241 15.06 15.16 -11.33
CA ARG A 241 15.67 16.47 -11.12
C ARG A 241 16.71 16.38 -10.02
N HIS A 242 17.84 17.07 -10.24
CA HIS A 242 18.86 17.20 -9.22
C HIS A 242 19.74 18.44 -9.47
N ALA A 243 20.18 19.12 -8.39
CA ALA A 243 21.08 20.27 -8.48
C ALA A 243 22.42 19.92 -9.15
N ASP A 244 22.98 18.75 -8.82
CA ASP A 244 24.12 18.17 -9.51
C ASP A 244 23.68 17.40 -10.77
N ALA A 245 24.14 17.86 -11.93
CA ALA A 245 23.83 17.28 -13.23
C ALA A 245 24.34 15.83 -13.39
N SER A 246 25.46 15.48 -12.74
CA SER A 246 26.02 14.12 -12.81
C SER A 246 25.12 13.13 -12.07
N ILE A 247 24.60 13.51 -10.90
CA ILE A 247 23.65 12.70 -10.15
C ILE A 247 22.32 12.56 -10.91
N ALA A 248 21.80 13.62 -11.53
CA ALA A 248 20.60 13.53 -12.37
C ALA A 248 20.78 12.53 -13.53
N GLU A 249 21.95 12.51 -14.15
CA GLU A 249 22.31 11.58 -15.22
C GLU A 249 22.40 10.14 -14.71
N ASP A 250 23.02 9.89 -13.57
CA ASP A 250 23.11 8.56 -12.97
C ASP A 250 21.74 8.02 -12.54
N GLN A 251 20.90 8.88 -11.98
CA GLN A 251 19.54 8.56 -11.57
C GLN A 251 18.67 8.20 -12.78
N ILE A 252 18.66 8.99 -13.86
CA ILE A 252 17.86 8.67 -15.04
C ILE A 252 18.34 7.39 -15.74
N ARG A 253 19.65 7.08 -15.70
CA ARG A 253 20.20 5.79 -16.17
C ARG A 253 19.79 4.63 -15.29
N ALA A 254 19.61 4.84 -13.98
CA ALA A 254 19.07 3.83 -13.09
C ALA A 254 17.61 3.51 -13.44
N VAL A 255 16.79 4.54 -13.68
CA VAL A 255 15.42 4.37 -14.19
C VAL A 255 15.41 3.60 -15.52
N GLU A 256 16.24 4.02 -16.48
CA GLU A 256 16.34 3.37 -17.79
C GLU A 256 16.70 1.88 -17.69
N ARG A 257 17.60 1.50 -16.77
CA ARG A 257 17.93 0.10 -16.51
C ARG A 257 16.74 -0.71 -16.00
N VAL A 258 15.95 -0.16 -15.07
CA VAL A 258 14.74 -0.82 -14.55
C VAL A 258 13.71 -1.02 -15.67
N ILE A 259 13.41 0.05 -16.42
CA ILE A 259 12.46 0.02 -17.54
C ILE A 259 12.87 -1.03 -18.59
N ARG A 260 14.13 -1.03 -19.01
CA ARG A 260 14.65 -1.99 -19.99
C ARG A 260 14.70 -3.42 -19.45
N GLY A 261 15.00 -3.59 -18.17
CA GLY A 261 14.97 -4.89 -17.50
C GLY A 261 13.59 -5.56 -17.54
N ARG A 262 12.52 -4.77 -17.62
CA ARG A 262 11.14 -5.23 -17.78
C ARG A 262 10.69 -5.38 -19.25
N GLY A 263 11.63 -5.32 -20.20
CA GLY A 263 11.35 -5.55 -21.63
C GLY A 263 10.78 -4.35 -22.39
N PHE A 264 10.71 -3.18 -21.76
CA PHE A 264 10.33 -1.95 -22.44
C PHE A 264 11.50 -1.35 -23.22
N THR A 265 11.18 -0.54 -24.22
CA THR A 265 12.13 0.42 -24.79
C THR A 265 11.75 1.83 -24.37
N CYS A 266 12.76 2.65 -24.14
CA CYS A 266 12.63 4.02 -23.68
C CYS A 266 13.70 4.91 -24.28
N VAL A 267 13.41 6.20 -24.29
CA VAL A 267 14.28 7.25 -24.83
C VAL A 267 14.53 8.29 -23.75
N SER A 268 15.80 8.54 -23.46
CA SER A 268 16.21 9.70 -22.67
C SER A 268 16.09 10.94 -23.57
N GLU A 269 15.14 11.82 -23.25
CA GLU A 269 14.84 12.97 -24.09
C GLU A 269 15.95 14.03 -23.97
N SER A 270 16.30 14.60 -25.12
CA SER A 270 17.27 15.70 -25.23
C SER A 270 16.62 16.89 -25.93
N VAL A 271 16.54 16.84 -27.27
CA VAL A 271 15.93 17.91 -28.08
C VAL A 271 14.48 18.17 -27.67
N ASN A 272 13.72 17.12 -27.36
CA ASN A 272 12.31 17.21 -26.96
C ASN A 272 12.11 17.19 -25.44
N ALA A 273 13.16 17.43 -24.64
CA ALA A 273 13.08 17.26 -23.19
C ALA A 273 12.09 18.23 -22.53
N ILE A 274 11.97 19.45 -23.06
CA ILE A 274 11.00 20.44 -22.57
C ILE A 274 9.58 20.02 -22.92
N GLU A 275 9.31 19.63 -24.16
CA GLU A 275 7.98 19.19 -24.60
C GLU A 275 7.55 17.91 -23.89
N ALA A 276 8.49 16.97 -23.68
CA ALA A 276 8.24 15.77 -22.89
C ALA A 276 7.94 16.10 -21.43
N TRP A 277 8.66 17.05 -20.82
CA TRP A 277 8.38 17.51 -19.47
C TRP A 277 7.04 18.23 -19.36
N LEU A 278 6.72 19.14 -20.29
CA LEU A 278 5.43 19.82 -20.35
C LEU A 278 4.30 18.78 -20.43
N GLY A 279 4.45 17.74 -21.25
CA GLY A 279 3.49 16.65 -21.33
C GLY A 279 3.27 15.84 -20.04
N THR A 280 4.13 16.02 -19.03
CA THR A 280 3.95 15.46 -17.68
C THR A 280 3.17 16.37 -16.74
N LEU A 281 2.87 17.62 -17.14
CA LEU A 281 2.18 18.57 -16.28
C LEU A 281 0.66 18.29 -16.25
N PRO A 282 0.03 18.33 -15.07
CA PRO A 282 -1.42 18.19 -14.95
C PRO A 282 -2.15 19.29 -15.73
N GLY A 283 -3.20 18.93 -16.49
CA GLY A 283 -3.96 19.89 -17.28
C GLY A 283 -3.34 20.26 -18.63
N GLU A 284 -2.10 19.85 -18.91
CA GLU A 284 -1.42 20.15 -20.17
C GLU A 284 -2.05 19.35 -21.33
N ALA A 285 -2.78 20.04 -22.21
CA ALA A 285 -3.57 19.38 -23.24
C ALA A 285 -2.82 19.12 -24.56
N TYR A 286 -1.79 19.90 -24.90
CA TYR A 286 -1.17 19.88 -26.23
C TYR A 286 0.20 19.20 -26.26
N ALA A 287 1.01 19.34 -25.21
CA ALA A 287 2.38 18.83 -25.22
C ALA A 287 2.37 17.29 -25.12
N ASN A 288 2.45 16.62 -26.27
CA ASN A 288 2.47 15.17 -26.34
C ASN A 288 3.37 14.68 -27.49
N VAL A 289 4.63 14.39 -27.16
CA VAL A 289 5.67 14.07 -28.15
C VAL A 289 5.54 12.64 -28.68
N ARG A 290 5.24 11.67 -27.80
CA ARG A 290 5.17 10.25 -28.14
C ARG A 290 3.80 9.70 -27.79
N GLN A 291 3.11 9.24 -28.82
CA GLN A 291 1.69 8.85 -28.77
C GLN A 291 1.48 7.40 -29.23
N PRO A 292 2.07 6.38 -28.56
CA PRO A 292 1.72 5.00 -28.84
C PRO A 292 0.23 4.76 -28.56
N LEU A 293 -0.43 4.06 -29.48
CA LEU A 293 -1.81 3.64 -29.33
C LEU A 293 -1.84 2.38 -28.47
N LEU A 294 -2.53 2.44 -27.33
CA LEU A 294 -2.69 1.33 -26.40
C LEU A 294 -4.15 1.18 -25.98
N ASN A 295 -4.52 -0.01 -25.50
CA ASN A 295 -5.82 -0.23 -24.90
C ASN A 295 -5.81 -0.02 -23.38
N THR A 296 -7.00 0.05 -22.78
CA THR A 296 -7.19 0.29 -21.35
C THR A 296 -6.65 -0.83 -20.44
N ILE A 297 -6.53 -2.07 -20.92
CA ILE A 297 -5.90 -3.15 -20.15
C ILE A 297 -4.39 -2.92 -20.06
N ASN A 298 -3.74 -2.57 -21.17
CA ASN A 298 -2.33 -2.21 -21.16
C ASN A 298 -2.07 -1.00 -20.26
N LEU A 299 -2.97 -0.01 -20.27
CA LEU A 299 -2.91 1.13 -19.35
C LEU A 299 -2.97 0.65 -17.90
N ALA A 300 -3.95 -0.19 -17.53
CA ALA A 300 -4.12 -0.68 -16.16
C ALA A 300 -2.88 -1.44 -15.65
N HIS A 301 -2.19 -2.18 -16.51
CA HIS A 301 -0.97 -2.91 -16.16
C HIS A 301 0.24 -1.99 -15.88
N MET A 302 0.26 -0.80 -16.47
CA MET A 302 1.38 0.15 -16.37
C MET A 302 1.05 1.41 -15.58
N ALA A 303 -0.19 1.64 -15.19
CA ALA A 303 -0.54 2.84 -14.44
C ALA A 303 0.03 2.73 -13.01
N PRO A 304 0.54 3.83 -12.43
CA PRO A 304 1.05 3.87 -11.06
C PRO A 304 -0.11 3.84 -10.05
N LEU A 305 -0.88 2.75 -10.04
CA LEU A 305 -2.08 2.59 -9.20
C LEU A 305 -1.77 1.99 -7.82
N SER A 306 -0.54 1.54 -7.60
CA SER A 306 -0.06 1.04 -6.32
C SER A 306 1.32 1.58 -6.01
N SER A 307 1.59 1.75 -4.72
CA SER A 307 2.90 2.08 -4.18
C SER A 307 3.12 1.29 -2.89
N LEU A 308 4.36 1.24 -2.41
CA LEU A 308 4.66 0.64 -1.11
C LEU A 308 3.97 1.42 0.01
N TRP A 309 3.09 0.74 0.73
CA TRP A 309 2.34 1.34 1.83
C TRP A 309 3.25 1.64 3.03
N ALA A 310 3.37 2.91 3.38
CA ALA A 310 4.22 3.39 4.47
C ALA A 310 3.59 3.22 5.86
N GLY A 311 2.38 2.67 5.95
CA GLY A 311 1.62 2.54 7.20
C GLY A 311 1.01 3.87 7.68
N PRO A 312 0.08 3.82 8.64
CA PRO A 312 -0.61 5.02 9.12
C PRO A 312 0.33 5.97 9.88
N GLU A 313 0.11 7.28 9.74
CA GLU A 313 0.89 8.30 10.46
C GLU A 313 0.68 8.29 11.98
N HIS A 314 -0.42 7.68 12.44
CA HIS A 314 -0.85 7.70 13.84
C HIS A 314 -1.66 6.45 14.20
N ASN A 315 -1.61 6.03 15.46
CA ASN A 315 -2.51 5.02 16.01
C ASN A 315 -3.76 5.69 16.57
N ALA A 316 -4.84 5.68 15.78
CA ALA A 316 -6.10 6.35 16.13
C ALA A 316 -6.73 5.82 17.42
N HIS A 317 -6.65 4.51 17.69
CA HIS A 317 -7.24 3.92 18.89
C HIS A 317 -6.52 4.34 20.17
N LEU A 318 -5.19 4.28 20.16
CA LEU A 318 -4.37 4.67 21.31
C LEU A 318 -4.13 6.19 21.38
N SER A 319 -4.65 6.95 20.42
CA SER A 319 -4.42 8.40 20.30
C SER A 319 -2.94 8.77 20.41
N GLY A 320 -2.06 7.96 19.81
CA GLY A 320 -0.61 8.05 19.94
C GLY A 320 0.16 7.81 18.64
N PRO A 321 1.47 8.09 18.62
CA PRO A 321 2.30 7.86 17.43
C PRO A 321 2.30 6.38 17.03
N PRO A 322 2.77 6.02 15.81
CA PRO A 322 3.01 4.63 15.45
C PRO A 322 3.90 3.94 16.49
N LEU A 323 3.70 2.63 16.67
CA LEU A 323 4.43 1.84 17.66
C LEU A 323 5.93 1.93 17.40
N LEU A 324 6.35 1.78 16.15
CA LEU A 324 7.73 1.99 15.74
C LEU A 324 7.85 2.38 14.27
N MET A 325 8.97 3.01 13.93
CA MET A 325 9.43 3.18 12.55
C MET A 325 10.31 1.97 12.18
N ALA A 326 9.99 1.35 11.06
CA ALA A 326 10.77 0.31 10.41
C ALA A 326 11.16 0.75 9.00
N ARG A 327 12.05 -0.03 8.39
CA ARG A 327 12.42 0.14 6.99
C ARG A 327 11.85 -1.03 6.20
N SER A 328 11.22 -0.72 5.07
CA SER A 328 10.84 -1.75 4.11
C SER A 328 12.10 -2.35 3.43
N ALA A 329 11.91 -3.27 2.47
CA ALA A 329 13.03 -3.73 1.65
C ALA A 329 13.59 -2.61 0.75
N SER A 330 12.81 -1.54 0.51
CA SER A 330 13.21 -0.35 -0.25
C SER A 330 13.57 0.82 0.68
N SER A 331 13.68 2.02 0.10
CA SER A 331 13.82 3.28 0.83
C SER A 331 12.50 3.81 1.43
N THR A 332 11.40 3.05 1.35
CA THR A 332 10.13 3.48 1.93
C THR A 332 10.12 3.23 3.44
N PRO A 333 9.88 4.26 4.26
CA PRO A 333 9.73 4.09 5.70
C PRO A 333 8.41 3.36 5.99
N PHE A 334 8.39 2.50 7.01
CA PHE A 334 7.18 1.80 7.43
C PHE A 334 6.82 2.14 8.87
N ARG A 335 5.64 2.72 9.05
CA ARG A 335 5.05 3.09 10.33
C ARG A 335 4.23 1.91 10.84
N LEU A 336 4.76 1.17 11.81
CA LEU A 336 4.03 0.04 12.38
C LEU A 336 2.95 0.54 13.35
N VAL A 337 1.70 0.45 12.92
CA VAL A 337 0.53 0.59 13.80
C VAL A 337 -0.07 -0.80 13.99
N THR A 338 -0.27 -1.20 15.24
CA THR A 338 -0.74 -2.55 15.57
C THR A 338 -2.25 -2.69 15.63
N HIS A 339 -2.98 -1.58 15.57
CA HIS A 339 -4.43 -1.55 15.73
C HIS A 339 -5.13 -1.35 14.39
N GLN A 340 -6.16 -2.15 14.14
CA GLN A 340 -7.15 -1.90 13.10
C GLN A 340 -8.48 -1.61 13.77
N GLY A 341 -8.94 -0.36 13.69
CA GLY A 341 -9.99 0.11 14.59
C GLY A 341 -9.51 0.01 16.03
N ASP A 342 -10.29 -0.66 16.88
CA ASP A 342 -9.98 -0.94 18.28
C ASP A 342 -9.25 -2.27 18.54
N VAL A 343 -9.03 -3.09 17.51
CA VAL A 343 -8.45 -4.43 17.65
C VAL A 343 -6.94 -4.40 17.45
N GLY A 344 -6.17 -4.81 18.46
CA GLY A 344 -4.71 -4.82 18.47
C GLY A 344 -4.04 -6.21 18.48
N HIS A 345 -4.75 -7.28 18.11
CA HIS A 345 -4.22 -8.65 18.14
C HIS A 345 -3.16 -8.88 17.06
N MET A 346 -2.06 -9.55 17.43
CA MET A 346 -0.93 -9.85 16.54
C MET A 346 -0.44 -11.29 16.73
N MET A 347 -0.07 -11.95 15.63
CA MET A 347 0.59 -13.25 15.64
C MET A 347 1.97 -13.12 14.99
N VAL A 348 3.02 -13.60 15.68
CA VAL A 348 4.40 -13.60 15.16
C VAL A 348 4.84 -15.04 14.92
N VAL A 349 5.09 -15.39 13.66
CA VAL A 349 5.48 -16.74 13.23
C VAL A 349 6.85 -16.70 12.57
N GLY A 350 7.68 -17.70 12.84
CA GLY A 350 9.00 -17.85 12.24
C GLY A 350 9.78 -19.02 12.82
N PRO A 351 10.83 -19.51 12.16
CA PRO A 351 11.63 -20.62 12.66
C PRO A 351 12.39 -20.26 13.94
N THR A 352 12.91 -21.28 14.64
CA THR A 352 13.80 -21.07 15.79
C THR A 352 15.04 -20.28 15.35
N GLY A 353 15.46 -19.30 16.16
CA GLY A 353 16.61 -18.44 15.83
C GLY A 353 16.32 -17.27 14.90
N ALA A 354 15.11 -17.12 14.35
CA ALA A 354 14.76 -16.02 13.44
C ALA A 354 14.53 -14.65 14.13
N GLY A 355 14.74 -14.56 15.45
CA GLY A 355 14.57 -13.31 16.19
C GLY A 355 13.17 -13.01 16.73
N LYS A 356 12.26 -14.00 16.80
CA LYS A 356 10.89 -13.81 17.34
C LYS A 356 10.86 -13.14 18.73
N SER A 357 11.64 -13.66 19.69
CA SER A 357 11.71 -13.10 21.05
C SER A 357 12.31 -11.69 21.07
N VAL A 358 13.25 -11.40 20.17
CA VAL A 358 13.83 -10.06 20.00
C VAL A 358 12.77 -9.09 19.50
N LEU A 359 11.97 -9.49 18.50
CA LEU A 359 10.86 -8.69 17.99
C LEU A 359 9.81 -8.43 19.07
N LEU A 360 9.33 -9.46 19.78
CA LEU A 360 8.32 -9.29 20.83
C LEU A 360 8.82 -8.38 21.97
N SER A 361 10.08 -8.54 22.38
CA SER A 361 10.70 -7.67 23.38
C SER A 361 10.80 -6.23 22.89
N LEU A 362 11.16 -6.01 21.62
CA LEU A 362 11.16 -4.69 21.01
C LEU A 362 9.77 -4.07 20.99
N LEU A 363 8.73 -4.82 20.58
CA LEU A 363 7.36 -4.34 20.58
C LEU A 363 6.91 -3.95 22.00
N ALA A 364 7.24 -4.76 23.02
CA ALA A 364 6.96 -4.44 24.42
C ALA A 364 7.65 -3.15 24.89
N LEU A 365 8.94 -2.98 24.56
CA LEU A 365 9.70 -1.76 24.86
C LEU A 365 9.06 -0.53 24.21
N GLN A 366 8.67 -0.64 22.94
CA GLN A 366 8.04 0.44 22.18
C GLN A 366 6.63 0.75 22.70
N PHE A 367 5.88 -0.26 23.14
CA PHE A 367 4.49 -0.09 23.60
C PHE A 367 4.40 0.80 24.84
N ARG A 368 5.45 0.83 25.67
CA ARG A 368 5.53 1.70 26.85
C ARG A 368 5.57 3.20 26.53
N ARG A 369 5.62 3.59 25.25
CA ARG A 369 5.47 4.99 24.82
C ARG A 369 4.04 5.50 24.94
N TYR A 370 3.05 4.62 24.95
CA TYR A 370 1.66 5.01 25.14
C TYR A 370 1.38 5.26 26.63
N PRO A 371 0.60 6.30 26.99
CA PRO A 371 0.19 6.54 28.37
C PRO A 371 -0.48 5.29 28.97
N ASP A 372 -0.20 5.03 30.26
CA ASP A 372 -0.82 3.95 31.04
C ASP A 372 -0.64 2.52 30.47
N ALA A 373 0.27 2.33 29.51
CA ALA A 373 0.47 1.05 28.83
C ALA A 373 0.92 -0.08 29.76
N GLN A 374 0.09 -1.09 30.00
CA GLN A 374 0.49 -2.28 30.75
C GLN A 374 0.97 -3.38 29.81
N VAL A 375 2.05 -4.07 30.19
CA VAL A 375 2.62 -5.18 29.41
C VAL A 375 2.80 -6.38 30.32
N PHE A 376 2.12 -7.48 29.98
CA PHE A 376 2.23 -8.76 30.66
C PHE A 376 2.83 -9.77 29.69
N ILE A 377 3.89 -10.49 30.12
CA ILE A 377 4.63 -11.41 29.26
C ILE A 377 4.73 -12.77 29.95
N PHE A 378 4.16 -13.80 29.31
CA PHE A 378 4.44 -15.19 29.67
C PHE A 378 5.75 -15.62 29.00
N ASP A 379 6.85 -15.48 29.75
CA ASP A 379 8.21 -15.56 29.22
C ASP A 379 8.82 -16.96 29.35
N LYS A 380 8.56 -17.82 28.36
CA LYS A 380 9.20 -19.13 28.29
C LYS A 380 10.69 -18.99 27.98
N GLY A 381 11.53 -19.47 28.91
CA GLY A 381 12.98 -19.48 28.76
C GLY A 381 13.66 -18.15 29.12
N ALA A 382 13.00 -17.29 29.89
CA ALA A 382 13.55 -16.03 30.40
C ALA A 382 14.06 -15.08 29.28
N SER A 383 13.44 -15.15 28.10
CA SER A 383 13.85 -14.41 26.90
C SER A 383 13.53 -12.91 26.95
N ALA A 384 12.51 -12.52 27.71
CA ALA A 384 12.09 -11.15 27.93
C ALA A 384 12.61 -10.57 29.25
N ARG A 385 13.19 -11.39 30.15
CA ARG A 385 13.71 -10.96 31.47
C ARG A 385 14.52 -9.67 31.40
N CYS A 386 15.48 -9.57 30.48
CA CYS A 386 16.32 -8.37 30.34
C CYS A 386 15.48 -7.13 29.96
N ALA A 387 14.54 -7.27 29.03
CA ALA A 387 13.67 -6.17 28.60
C ALA A 387 12.72 -5.73 29.73
N THR A 388 12.14 -6.69 30.47
CA THR A 388 11.28 -6.44 31.62
C THR A 388 12.02 -5.64 32.69
N LEU A 389 13.21 -6.07 33.09
CA LEU A 389 14.02 -5.39 34.10
C LEU A 389 14.50 -4.01 33.63
N ALA A 390 14.88 -3.87 32.37
CA ALA A 390 15.30 -2.59 31.79
C ALA A 390 14.17 -1.54 31.79
N LEU A 391 12.92 -1.97 31.73
CA LEU A 391 11.74 -1.10 31.85
C LEU A 391 11.35 -0.78 33.30
N GLY A 392 12.09 -1.29 34.29
CA GLY A 392 11.71 -1.22 35.70
C GLY A 392 10.51 -2.11 36.04
N GLY A 393 10.19 -3.09 35.19
CA GLY A 393 9.15 -4.08 35.44
C GLY A 393 9.61 -5.16 36.43
N ILE A 394 8.64 -5.96 36.86
CA ILE A 394 8.88 -7.11 37.76
C ILE A 394 8.90 -8.38 36.91
N TRP A 395 9.88 -9.24 37.15
CA TRP A 395 9.97 -10.55 36.52
C TRP A 395 9.92 -11.63 37.59
N TYR A 396 8.98 -12.56 37.44
CA TYR A 396 8.79 -13.67 38.35
C TYR A 396 9.28 -14.96 37.69
N GLU A 397 10.09 -15.74 38.40
CA GLU A 397 10.51 -17.05 37.95
C GLU A 397 9.44 -18.07 38.30
N LEU A 398 8.62 -18.44 37.30
CA LEU A 398 7.61 -19.47 37.43
C LEU A 398 8.25 -20.84 37.19
N GLY A 399 8.85 -21.42 38.24
CA GLY A 399 9.54 -22.71 38.19
C GLY A 399 9.52 -23.40 39.56
N LEU A 400 9.82 -24.69 39.58
CA LEU A 400 9.80 -25.51 40.81
C LEU A 400 10.84 -25.08 41.85
N ASP A 401 11.89 -24.39 41.41
CA ASP A 401 12.96 -23.84 42.26
C ASP A 401 12.71 -22.36 42.62
N GLY A 402 11.57 -21.78 42.21
CA GLY A 402 11.23 -20.39 42.47
C GLY A 402 10.54 -20.18 43.84
N ASP A 403 10.66 -18.97 44.38
CA ASP A 403 10.03 -18.60 45.67
C ASP A 403 8.54 -18.22 45.52
N LEU A 404 8.00 -18.22 44.30
CA LEU A 404 6.62 -17.83 44.03
C LEU A 404 5.72 -19.06 43.93
N ALA A 405 4.68 -19.10 44.76
CA ALA A 405 3.62 -20.07 44.70
C ALA A 405 2.29 -19.33 44.59
N PHE A 406 1.29 -19.94 43.94
CA PHE A 406 -0.04 -19.38 43.79
C PHE A 406 -1.03 -20.14 44.67
N GLN A 407 -2.09 -19.44 45.08
CA GLN A 407 -3.27 -19.97 45.74
C GLN A 407 -4.51 -19.81 44.83
N PRO A 408 -4.67 -20.63 43.76
CA PRO A 408 -5.74 -20.46 42.77
C PRO A 408 -7.16 -20.59 43.32
N LEU A 409 -7.32 -21.22 44.49
CA LEU A 409 -8.62 -21.48 45.12
C LEU A 409 -8.94 -20.50 46.27
N ARG A 410 -8.18 -19.41 46.42
CA ARG A 410 -8.35 -18.41 47.49
C ARG A 410 -9.78 -17.86 47.61
N ASP A 411 -10.39 -17.53 46.48
CA ASP A 411 -11.66 -16.76 46.41
C ASP A 411 -12.90 -17.62 46.08
N VAL A 412 -12.84 -18.93 46.38
CA VAL A 412 -13.93 -19.89 46.09
C VAL A 412 -15.15 -19.79 47.00
N ASP A 413 -15.18 -18.81 47.91
CA ASP A 413 -16.35 -18.45 48.72
C ASP A 413 -17.32 -17.50 48.00
N SER A 414 -16.92 -16.93 46.87
CA SER A 414 -17.79 -16.13 45.99
C SER A 414 -18.38 -16.99 44.86
N ASP A 415 -19.60 -16.70 44.42
CA ASP A 415 -20.22 -17.42 43.29
C ASP A 415 -19.39 -17.33 42.00
N ALA A 416 -18.78 -16.16 41.76
CA ALA A 416 -17.90 -15.94 40.60
C ALA A 416 -16.58 -16.71 40.72
N GLY A 417 -15.91 -16.65 41.88
CA GLY A 417 -14.68 -17.38 42.14
C GLY A 417 -14.89 -18.90 42.11
N LEU A 418 -16.01 -19.37 42.64
CA LEU A 418 -16.42 -20.77 42.57
C LEU A 418 -16.58 -21.27 41.13
N ALA A 419 -17.23 -20.49 40.26
CA ALA A 419 -17.41 -20.84 38.85
C ALA A 419 -16.09 -20.85 38.08
N VAL A 420 -15.21 -19.87 38.31
CA VAL A 420 -13.87 -19.80 37.71
C VAL A 420 -13.01 -20.98 38.18
N ALA A 421 -13.00 -21.25 39.48
CA ALA A 421 -12.26 -22.37 40.05
C ALA A 421 -12.76 -23.72 39.54
N GLN A 422 -14.08 -23.91 39.42
CA GLN A 422 -14.64 -25.14 38.85
C GLN A 422 -14.15 -25.34 37.41
N ALA A 423 -14.22 -24.32 36.56
CA ALA A 423 -13.77 -24.42 35.18
C ALA A 423 -12.27 -24.75 35.09
N TRP A 424 -11.45 -24.12 35.93
CA TRP A 424 -10.01 -24.34 35.97
C TRP A 424 -9.65 -25.75 36.48
N VAL A 425 -10.22 -26.18 37.61
CA VAL A 425 -10.00 -27.52 38.19
C VAL A 425 -10.46 -28.62 37.23
N LEU A 426 -11.60 -28.45 36.56
CA LEU A 426 -12.04 -29.40 35.53
C LEU A 426 -11.05 -29.48 34.36
N GLY A 427 -10.42 -28.37 33.99
CA GLY A 427 -9.35 -28.35 32.99
C GLY A 427 -8.12 -29.16 33.42
N LEU A 428 -7.71 -29.08 34.71
CA LEU A 428 -6.63 -29.92 35.24
C LEU A 428 -7.01 -31.41 35.20
N ILE A 429 -8.22 -31.73 35.64
CA ILE A 429 -8.75 -33.11 35.63
C ILE A 429 -8.81 -33.68 34.21
N GLU A 430 -9.23 -32.87 33.23
CA GLU A 430 -9.26 -33.24 31.81
C GLU A 430 -7.84 -33.42 31.23
N GLN A 431 -6.87 -32.60 31.63
CA GLN A 431 -5.46 -32.74 31.22
C GLN A 431 -4.84 -34.06 31.69
N GLU A 432 -5.25 -34.57 32.85
CA GLU A 432 -4.85 -35.90 33.34
C GLU A 432 -5.64 -37.06 32.69
N GLY A 433 -6.51 -36.77 31.73
CA GLY A 433 -7.23 -37.76 30.93
C GLY A 433 -8.55 -38.26 31.52
N VAL A 434 -9.05 -37.63 32.60
CA VAL A 434 -10.37 -37.97 33.17
C VAL A 434 -11.46 -37.28 32.37
N THR A 435 -12.46 -38.04 31.93
CA THR A 435 -13.59 -37.48 31.17
C THR A 435 -14.49 -36.64 32.06
N VAL A 436 -14.75 -35.39 31.67
CA VAL A 436 -15.61 -34.46 32.42
C VAL A 436 -17.09 -34.77 32.18
N THR A 437 -17.70 -35.59 33.03
CA THR A 437 -19.14 -35.91 33.03
C THR A 437 -19.95 -34.97 33.94
N PRO A 438 -21.29 -34.92 33.83
CA PRO A 438 -22.14 -34.18 34.78
C PRO A 438 -21.89 -34.56 36.25
N GLU A 439 -21.64 -35.83 36.52
CA GLU A 439 -21.32 -36.34 37.87
C GLU A 439 -19.98 -35.78 38.37
N VAL A 440 -18.96 -35.74 37.51
CA VAL A 440 -17.65 -35.12 37.83
C VAL A 440 -17.80 -33.63 38.09
N LYS A 441 -18.55 -32.91 37.23
CA LYS A 441 -18.84 -31.48 37.43
C LYS A 441 -19.50 -31.22 38.78
N GLN A 442 -20.51 -32.02 39.13
CA GLN A 442 -21.22 -31.91 40.40
C GLN A 442 -20.33 -32.24 41.59
N ALA A 443 -19.48 -33.28 41.49
CA ALA A 443 -18.55 -33.66 42.56
C ALA A 443 -17.53 -32.54 42.84
N VAL A 444 -16.92 -31.97 41.80
CA VAL A 444 -15.99 -30.84 41.91
C VAL A 444 -16.70 -29.60 42.46
N TRP A 445 -17.91 -29.30 41.99
CA TRP A 445 -18.70 -28.18 42.50
C TRP A 445 -18.98 -28.28 43.99
N THR A 446 -19.50 -29.43 44.44
CA THR A 446 -19.80 -29.66 45.86
C THR A 446 -18.54 -29.62 46.74
N ALA A 447 -17.41 -30.14 46.24
CA ALA A 447 -16.14 -30.07 46.96
C ALA A 447 -15.60 -28.63 47.07
N LEU A 448 -15.65 -27.84 46.00
CA LEU A 448 -15.25 -26.44 46.00
C LEU A 448 -16.16 -25.56 46.88
N GLN A 449 -17.48 -25.81 46.87
CA GLN A 449 -18.41 -25.13 47.79
C GLN A 449 -18.05 -25.41 49.26
N SER A 450 -17.71 -26.66 49.56
CA SER A 450 -17.29 -27.05 50.90
C SER A 450 -15.95 -26.40 51.27
N LEU A 451 -15.03 -26.28 50.32
CA LEU A 451 -13.74 -25.61 50.48
C LEU A 451 -13.90 -24.10 50.73
N GLY A 452 -14.86 -23.43 50.07
CA GLY A 452 -15.13 -22.00 50.28
C GLY A 452 -15.53 -21.66 51.72
N ALA A 453 -16.15 -22.60 52.43
CA ALA A 453 -16.47 -22.45 53.84
C ALA A 453 -15.25 -22.60 54.78
N ALA A 454 -14.12 -23.12 54.28
CA ALA A 454 -12.89 -23.26 55.04
C ALA A 454 -12.13 -21.92 55.16
N PRO A 455 -11.28 -21.74 56.19
CA PRO A 455 -10.37 -20.61 56.29
C PRO A 455 -9.52 -20.45 55.03
N VAL A 456 -9.19 -19.21 54.65
CA VAL A 456 -8.46 -18.89 53.41
C VAL A 456 -7.20 -19.74 53.23
N ALA A 457 -6.37 -19.88 54.29
CA ALA A 457 -5.16 -20.69 54.26
C ALA A 457 -5.38 -22.19 53.96
N GLN A 458 -6.61 -22.70 54.07
CA GLN A 458 -6.96 -24.08 53.77
C GLN A 458 -7.59 -24.25 52.38
N ARG A 459 -7.84 -23.15 51.67
CA ARG A 459 -8.43 -23.14 50.33
C ARG A 459 -7.34 -23.44 49.29
N THR A 460 -6.82 -24.65 49.35
CA THR A 460 -5.70 -25.14 48.55
C THR A 460 -6.12 -26.37 47.74
N LEU A 461 -5.32 -26.80 46.76
CA LEU A 461 -5.56 -28.04 46.00
C LEU A 461 -5.46 -29.28 46.88
N THR A 462 -4.56 -29.29 47.87
CA THR A 462 -4.55 -30.33 48.92
C THR A 462 -5.87 -30.32 49.70
N GLY A 463 -6.37 -29.14 50.09
CA GLY A 463 -7.67 -28.99 50.75
C GLY A 463 -8.82 -29.51 49.90
N LEU A 464 -8.83 -29.17 48.61
CA LEU A 464 -9.83 -29.66 47.65
C LEU A 464 -9.78 -31.18 47.50
N ALA A 465 -8.59 -31.75 47.30
CA ALA A 465 -8.40 -33.19 47.15
C ALA A 465 -8.88 -33.96 48.38
N ALA A 466 -8.76 -33.40 49.58
CA ALA A 466 -9.30 -34.01 50.80
C ALA A 466 -10.84 -34.06 50.85
N LEU A 467 -11.53 -33.13 50.18
CA LEU A 467 -13.00 -33.03 50.18
C LEU A 467 -13.64 -33.89 49.07
N ILE A 468 -12.90 -34.17 47.99
CA ILE A 468 -13.37 -34.98 46.88
C ILE A 468 -13.48 -36.46 47.28
N GLN A 469 -14.68 -37.03 47.12
CA GLN A 469 -14.95 -38.42 47.50
C GLN A 469 -14.55 -39.43 46.42
N MET A 470 -14.48 -39.00 45.16
CA MET A 470 -14.14 -39.86 44.02
C MET A 470 -12.62 -40.12 43.96
N PRO A 471 -12.14 -41.38 44.08
CA PRO A 471 -10.71 -41.68 44.06
C PRO A 471 -10.01 -41.26 42.78
N GLU A 472 -10.67 -41.43 41.64
CA GLU A 472 -10.14 -41.05 40.31
C GLU A 472 -9.86 -39.54 40.22
N LEU A 473 -10.77 -38.71 40.75
CA LEU A 473 -10.59 -37.25 40.79
C LEU A 473 -9.53 -36.80 41.79
N ARG A 474 -9.34 -37.53 42.90
CA ARG A 474 -8.24 -37.26 43.83
C ARG A 474 -6.90 -37.57 43.21
N GLN A 475 -6.81 -38.71 42.51
CA GLN A 475 -5.60 -39.12 41.84
C GLN A 475 -5.21 -38.16 40.70
N SER A 476 -6.18 -37.63 39.95
CA SER A 476 -5.89 -36.62 38.93
C SER A 476 -5.45 -35.26 39.50
N LEU A 477 -5.83 -34.93 40.74
CA LEU A 477 -5.35 -33.69 41.38
C LEU A 477 -4.02 -33.87 42.10
N GLU A 478 -3.62 -35.09 42.45
CA GLU A 478 -2.38 -35.40 43.18
C GLU A 478 -1.15 -34.67 42.63
N PRO A 479 -0.90 -34.59 41.30
CA PRO A 479 0.27 -33.89 40.77
C PRO A 479 0.36 -32.40 41.12
N TYR A 480 -0.78 -31.78 41.40
CA TYR A 480 -0.91 -30.35 41.68
C TYR A 480 -1.04 -30.06 43.19
N THR A 481 -1.07 -31.09 44.03
CA THR A 481 -1.03 -30.95 45.50
C THR A 481 0.41 -30.89 46.02
N LEU A 482 0.60 -30.54 47.30
CA LEU A 482 1.89 -30.60 48.01
C LEU A 482 2.59 -31.97 47.93
N ALA A 483 1.86 -33.05 47.64
CA ALA A 483 2.44 -34.38 47.43
C ALA A 483 2.99 -34.59 46.00
N GLY A 484 2.57 -33.76 45.05
CA GLY A 484 2.90 -33.86 43.63
C GLY A 484 4.00 -32.89 43.17
N PRO A 485 4.51 -33.07 41.94
CA PRO A 485 5.60 -32.26 41.41
C PRO A 485 5.26 -30.78 41.23
N TYR A 486 3.99 -30.38 41.12
CA TYR A 486 3.59 -28.99 40.90
C TYR A 486 3.03 -28.30 42.15
N GLY A 487 2.96 -29.00 43.29
CA GLY A 487 2.41 -28.45 44.53
C GLY A 487 3.11 -27.19 45.00
N ALA A 488 4.44 -27.14 44.88
CA ALA A 488 5.23 -25.96 45.23
C ALA A 488 4.85 -24.70 44.44
N LEU A 489 4.19 -24.85 43.28
CA LEU A 489 3.79 -23.73 42.43
C LEU A 489 2.31 -23.37 42.59
N LEU A 490 1.43 -24.34 42.84
CA LEU A 490 -0.03 -24.17 42.70
C LEU A 490 -0.84 -24.47 43.96
N ASP A 491 -0.19 -24.92 45.04
CA ASP A 491 -0.86 -25.36 46.27
C ASP A 491 -0.48 -24.51 47.50
N ALA A 492 -0.30 -23.21 47.29
CA ALA A 492 0.05 -22.27 48.35
C ALA A 492 -1.12 -22.01 49.31
N ASP A 493 -0.81 -21.67 50.56
CA ASP A 493 -1.76 -21.20 51.56
C ASP A 493 -1.85 -19.67 51.66
N GLU A 494 -1.00 -18.95 50.92
CA GLU A 494 -1.00 -17.50 50.72
C GLU A 494 -0.53 -17.13 49.31
N ASP A 495 -0.87 -15.92 48.86
CA ASP A 495 -0.53 -15.34 47.54
C ASP A 495 0.47 -14.18 47.68
#